data_AF-A0A838THT3-F1
#
_entry.id   AF-A0A838THT3-F1
#
_cell.length_a   1.000
_cell.length_b   1.000
_cell.length_c   1.000
_cell.angle_alpha   90.00
_cell.angle_beta   90.00
_cell.angle_gamma   90.00
#
_symmetry.space_group_name_H-M   'P 1'
#
loop_
_entity.id
_entity.type
_entity.pdbx_description
1 polymer ?
#
loop_
_entity_poly.entity_id
_entity_poly.type
_entity_poly.pdbx_seq_one_letter_code
_entity_poly.pdbx_strand_id
1 'polypeptide(L)'
;MNFWNIPEWLEKEVRARDTKCVYCSVAMLQKVPLGSPRKAVATWEHIINDARIVTGENIARCCCAGNASKGQKPLQDWLQSNYCIKRGIREDTLAQIVRDALASAGQPSNQAMQRAADRHTLHF
;
A
#
# COMPACT_ATOMS: atom_id res chain seq x y z
N MET A 1 -2.57 19.15 -7.40
CA MET A 1 -1.70 18.03 -6.96
C MET A 1 -1.22 18.32 -5.56
N ASN A 2 -1.23 17.34 -4.64
CA ASN A 2 -0.62 17.53 -3.32
C ASN A 2 0.89 17.21 -3.35
N PHE A 3 1.58 17.29 -2.20
CA PHE A 3 3.02 17.00 -2.07
C PHE A 3 3.43 15.57 -2.50
N TRP A 4 2.47 14.66 -2.65
CA TRP A 4 2.66 13.27 -3.08
C TRP A 4 2.34 13.07 -4.57
N ASN A 5 2.20 14.15 -5.33
CA ASN A 5 1.79 14.14 -6.73
C ASN A 5 0.40 13.50 -6.97
N ILE A 6 -0.44 13.41 -5.95
CA ILE A 6 -1.80 12.88 -6.05
C ILE A 6 -2.73 13.98 -6.59
N PRO A 7 -3.47 13.73 -7.69
CA PRO A 7 -4.47 14.68 -8.19
C PRO A 7 -5.69 14.76 -7.27
N GLU A 8 -6.39 15.89 -7.28
CA GLU A 8 -7.47 16.16 -6.32
C GLU A 8 -8.61 15.13 -6.39
N TRP A 9 -8.96 14.68 -7.59
CA TRP A 9 -10.00 13.66 -7.77
C TRP A 9 -9.62 12.34 -7.08
N LEU A 10 -8.37 11.91 -7.23
CA LEU A 10 -7.86 10.68 -6.62
C LEU A 10 -7.75 10.84 -5.10
N GLU A 11 -7.32 12.00 -4.63
CA GLU A 11 -7.31 12.29 -3.19
C GLU A 11 -8.72 12.19 -2.58
N LYS A 12 -9.75 12.73 -3.25
CA LYS A 12 -11.15 12.62 -2.78
C LYS A 12 -11.61 11.17 -2.75
N GLU A 13 -11.34 10.41 -3.82
CA GLU A 13 -11.70 9.01 -3.94
C GLU A 13 -11.05 8.16 -2.83
N VAL A 14 -9.74 8.29 -2.64
CA VAL A 14 -9.01 7.54 -1.62
C VAL A 14 -9.45 7.93 -0.21
N ARG A 15 -9.77 9.21 0.04
CA ARG A 15 -10.31 9.65 1.35
C ARG A 15 -11.69 9.04 1.64
N ALA A 16 -12.53 8.90 0.62
CA ALA A 16 -13.86 8.29 0.74
C ALA A 16 -13.77 6.78 0.95
N ARG A 17 -12.83 6.11 0.26
CA ARG A 17 -12.58 4.67 0.39
C ARG A 17 -11.92 4.31 1.73
N ASP A 18 -10.81 4.97 2.06
CA ASP A 18 -9.94 4.59 3.19
C ASP A 18 -10.31 5.36 4.46
N THR A 19 -11.49 5.03 4.99
CA THR A 19 -12.00 5.56 6.28
C THR A 19 -11.34 4.90 7.50
N LYS A 20 -10.72 3.73 7.29
CA LYS A 20 -9.92 2.97 8.26
C LYS A 20 -8.54 2.71 7.67
N CYS A 21 -7.56 2.48 8.54
CA CYS A 21 -6.21 2.11 8.12
C CYS A 21 -6.26 0.86 7.24
N VAL A 22 -5.69 0.92 6.05
CA VAL A 22 -5.69 -0.22 5.11
C VAL A 22 -4.90 -1.44 5.60
N TYR A 23 -4.06 -1.26 6.62
CA TYR A 23 -3.26 -2.35 7.21
C TYR A 23 -3.84 -2.92 8.50
N CYS A 24 -4.31 -2.08 9.42
CA CYS A 24 -4.69 -2.51 10.77
C CYS A 24 -6.13 -2.16 11.15
N SER A 25 -6.92 -1.67 10.20
CA SER A 25 -8.36 -1.38 10.35
C SER A 25 -8.76 -0.37 11.44
N VAL A 26 -7.80 0.28 12.11
CA VAL A 26 -8.05 1.39 13.04
C VAL A 26 -8.72 2.54 12.29
N ALA A 27 -9.77 3.14 12.87
CA ALA A 27 -10.46 4.28 12.28
C ALA A 27 -9.49 5.46 12.08
N MET A 28 -9.52 6.06 10.89
CA MET A 28 -8.67 7.20 10.57
C MET A 28 -9.26 8.46 11.19
N LEU A 29 -8.56 9.01 12.18
CA LEU A 29 -8.90 10.32 12.73
C LEU A 29 -8.50 11.39 11.72
N GLN A 30 -9.48 12.18 11.24
CA GLN A 30 -9.20 13.31 10.34
C GLN A 30 -8.41 14.43 11.04
N LYS A 31 -8.64 14.60 12.35
CA LYS A 31 -7.88 15.47 13.24
C LYS A 31 -7.61 14.69 14.53
N VAL A 32 -6.35 14.64 14.96
CA VAL A 32 -6.02 14.14 16.30
C VAL A 32 -6.16 15.28 17.30
N PRO A 33 -6.88 15.09 18.42
CA PRO A 33 -6.91 16.06 19.50
C PRO A 33 -5.50 16.38 19.99
N LEU A 34 -5.28 17.62 20.44
CA LEU A 34 -4.01 18.04 21.03
C LEU A 34 -3.68 17.10 22.20
N GLY A 35 -2.46 16.53 22.22
CA GLY A 35 -2.03 15.55 23.23
C GLY A 35 -2.39 14.08 22.93
N SER A 36 -3.12 13.79 21.85
CA SER A 36 -3.39 12.39 21.46
C SER A 36 -2.18 11.74 20.75
N PRO A 37 -1.97 10.43 20.93
CA PRO A 37 -0.91 9.71 20.22
C PRO A 37 -1.01 9.86 18.70
N ARG A 38 -0.01 10.50 18.07
CA ARG A 38 0.05 10.70 16.61
C ARG A 38 0.12 9.41 15.78
N LYS A 39 0.25 8.26 16.45
CA LYS A 39 0.31 6.92 15.85
C LYS A 39 -0.92 6.55 15.01
N ALA A 40 -2.09 7.12 15.32
CA ALA A 40 -3.34 6.89 14.59
C ALA A 40 -3.63 7.94 13.50
N VAL A 41 -2.74 8.93 13.32
CA VAL A 41 -2.89 9.94 12.28
C VAL A 41 -2.80 9.29 10.92
N ALA A 42 -3.75 9.60 10.06
CA ALA A 42 -3.76 9.15 8.69
C ALA A 42 -2.61 9.79 7.89
N THR A 43 -1.86 8.97 7.19
CA THR A 43 -0.85 9.37 6.21
C THR A 43 -1.20 8.79 4.84
N TRP A 44 -0.60 9.36 3.79
CA TRP A 44 -0.58 8.78 2.47
C TRP A 44 0.46 7.67 2.39
N GLU A 45 0.19 6.69 1.54
CA GLU A 45 1.02 5.51 1.37
C GLU A 45 1.01 5.05 -0.08
N HIS A 46 2.18 4.63 -0.56
CA HIS A 46 2.31 3.85 -1.78
C HIS A 46 2.44 2.38 -1.37
N ILE A 47 1.44 1.56 -1.69
CA ILE A 47 1.42 0.15 -1.28
C ILE A 47 2.65 -0.57 -1.86
N ILE A 48 2.88 -0.40 -3.16
CA ILE A 48 4.11 -0.75 -3.88
C ILE A 48 5.05 0.46 -3.81
N ASN A 49 6.30 0.25 -3.40
CA ASN A 49 7.31 1.29 -3.16
C ASN A 49 7.88 1.92 -4.45
N ASP A 50 7.01 2.33 -5.38
CA ASP A 50 7.35 3.09 -6.56
C ASP A 50 6.50 4.38 -6.61
N ALA A 51 7.14 5.51 -6.34
CA ALA A 51 6.50 6.83 -6.28
C ALA A 51 5.94 7.31 -7.63
N ARG A 52 6.22 6.61 -8.73
CA ARG A 52 5.66 6.90 -10.05
C ARG A 52 4.26 6.30 -10.22
N ILE A 53 3.89 5.31 -9.41
CA ILE A 53 2.59 4.62 -9.50
C ILE A 53 1.57 5.38 -8.65
N VAL A 54 1.03 6.45 -9.22
CA VAL A 54 0.01 7.30 -8.60
C VAL A 54 -1.38 6.94 -9.13
N THR A 55 -1.91 5.80 -8.67
CA THR A 55 -3.23 5.27 -9.07
C THR A 55 -4.09 4.92 -7.86
N GLY A 56 -5.39 4.68 -8.08
CA GLY A 56 -6.32 4.23 -7.02
C GLY A 56 -5.87 2.93 -6.36
N GLU A 57 -5.27 2.03 -7.11
CA GLU A 57 -4.85 0.70 -6.65
C GLU A 57 -3.60 0.75 -5.79
N ASN A 58 -2.77 1.79 -5.92
CA ASN A 58 -1.49 1.89 -5.22
C ASN A 58 -1.46 2.98 -4.14
N ILE A 59 -2.24 4.05 -4.30
CA ILE A 59 -2.34 5.14 -3.33
C ILE A 59 -3.38 4.79 -2.27
N ALA A 60 -2.96 4.80 -1.01
CA ALA A 60 -3.81 4.45 0.12
C ALA A 60 -3.63 5.38 1.32
N ARG A 61 -4.58 5.31 2.27
CA ARG A 61 -4.43 5.90 3.60
C ARG A 61 -4.23 4.85 4.68
N CYS A 62 -3.20 5.06 5.50
CA CYS A 62 -2.91 4.20 6.64
C CYS A 62 -2.51 5.02 7.86
N CYS A 63 -2.41 4.39 9.02
CA CYS A 63 -1.93 5.04 10.22
C CYS A 63 -0.41 5.28 10.15
N CYS A 64 0.06 6.37 10.75
CA CYS A 64 1.48 6.71 10.83
C CYS A 64 2.33 5.54 11.38
N ALA A 65 1.85 4.80 12.38
CA ALA A 65 2.60 3.67 12.93
C ALA A 65 2.74 2.49 11.95
N GLY A 66 1.69 2.21 11.17
CA GLY A 66 1.72 1.15 10.16
C GLY A 66 2.65 1.54 9.02
N ASN A 67 2.52 2.77 8.52
CA ASN A 67 3.40 3.30 7.49
C ASN A 67 4.87 3.26 7.94
N ALA A 68 5.20 3.83 9.10
CA ALA A 68 6.56 3.84 9.61
C ALA A 68 7.14 2.43 9.80
N SER A 69 6.31 1.46 10.21
CA SER A 69 6.74 0.06 10.33
C SER A 69 7.03 -0.59 8.99
N LYS A 70 6.19 -0.35 7.97
CA LYS A 70 6.41 -0.86 6.63
C LYS A 70 7.65 -0.20 6.00
N GLY A 71 7.67 1.12 5.98
CA GLY A 71 8.70 1.90 5.30
C GLY A 71 8.83 1.44 3.85
N GLN A 72 10.06 1.18 3.42
CA GLN A 72 10.34 0.72 2.06
C GLN A 72 10.39 -0.81 1.91
N LYS A 73 9.97 -1.58 2.93
CA LYS A 73 9.94 -3.05 2.81
C LYS A 73 8.93 -3.47 1.74
N PRO A 74 9.23 -4.53 0.96
CA PRO A 74 8.21 -5.21 0.18
C PRO A 74 7.04 -5.63 1.08
N LEU A 75 5.83 -5.57 0.55
CA LEU A 75 4.61 -5.80 1.34
C LEU A 75 4.56 -7.22 1.91
N GLN A 76 5.01 -8.21 1.14
CA GLN A 76 5.13 -9.61 1.55
C GLN A 76 6.11 -9.76 2.72
N ASP A 77 7.31 -9.18 2.61
CA ASP A 77 8.32 -9.22 3.67
C ASP A 77 7.86 -8.48 4.93
N TRP A 78 7.17 -7.35 4.76
CA TRP A 78 6.64 -6.59 5.88
C TRP A 78 5.58 -7.36 6.67
N LEU A 79 4.71 -8.13 5.99
CA LEU A 79 3.71 -8.97 6.66
C LEU A 79 4.34 -10.04 7.56
N GLN A 80 5.54 -10.51 7.24
CA GLN A 80 6.28 -11.47 8.07
C GLN A 80 7.01 -10.81 9.26
N SER A 81 6.94 -9.48 9.39
CA SER A 81 7.66 -8.76 10.45
C SER A 81 7.02 -8.94 11.83
N ASN A 82 7.86 -8.82 12.88
CA ASN A 82 7.41 -8.81 14.27
C ASN A 82 6.32 -7.76 14.57
N TYR A 83 6.28 -6.65 13.83
CA TYR A 83 5.25 -5.65 13.99
C TYR A 83 3.87 -6.19 13.59
N CYS A 84 3.80 -6.82 12.41
CA CYS A 84 2.58 -7.38 11.87
C CYS A 84 2.08 -8.53 12.74
N ILE A 85 2.98 -9.45 13.12
CA ILE A 85 2.66 -10.59 14.00
C ILE A 85 2.08 -10.11 15.33
N LYS A 86 2.75 -9.18 16.03
CA LYS A 86 2.29 -8.67 17.34
C LYS A 86 0.96 -7.93 17.28
N ARG A 87 0.59 -7.39 16.12
CA ARG A 87 -0.67 -6.67 15.92
C ARG A 87 -1.74 -7.49 15.21
N GLY A 88 -1.46 -8.75 14.90
CA GLY A 88 -2.38 -9.62 14.18
C GLY A 88 -2.67 -9.13 12.75
N ILE A 89 -1.76 -8.37 12.14
CA ILE A 89 -1.87 -7.95 10.74
C ILE A 89 -1.45 -9.15 9.88
N ARG A 90 -2.42 -9.66 9.11
CA ARG A 90 -2.31 -10.81 8.20
C ARG A 90 -3.13 -10.54 6.95
N GLU A 91 -2.93 -11.31 5.90
CA GLU A 91 -3.58 -11.11 4.60
C GLU A 91 -5.11 -10.97 4.69
N ASP A 92 -5.77 -11.80 5.50
CA ASP A 92 -7.22 -11.79 5.73
C ASP A 92 -7.73 -10.52 6.43
N THR A 93 -6.86 -9.80 7.13
CA THR A 93 -7.19 -8.58 7.91
C THR A 93 -6.94 -7.28 7.15
N LEU A 94 -6.26 -7.34 6.01
CA LEU A 94 -5.93 -6.19 5.18
C LEU A 94 -7.15 -5.69 4.41
N ALA A 95 -7.16 -4.40 4.07
CA ALA A 95 -8.13 -3.86 3.13
C ALA A 95 -7.96 -4.52 1.74
N GLN A 96 -9.07 -4.62 0.99
CA GLN A 96 -9.10 -5.31 -0.30
C GLN A 96 -7.99 -4.85 -1.25
N ILE A 97 -7.79 -3.53 -1.39
CA ILE A 97 -6.75 -2.96 -2.28
C ILE A 97 -5.34 -3.46 -1.96
N VAL A 98 -5.04 -3.75 -0.69
CA VAL A 98 -3.71 -4.22 -0.27
C VAL A 98 -3.58 -5.71 -0.59
N ARG A 99 -4.67 -6.48 -0.46
CA ARG A 99 -4.72 -7.88 -0.92
C ARG A 99 -4.56 -7.96 -2.44
N ASP A 100 -5.20 -7.08 -3.18
CA ASP A 100 -5.10 -7.03 -4.64
C ASP A 100 -3.67 -6.69 -5.08
N ALA A 101 -3.01 -5.76 -4.38
CA ALA A 101 -1.61 -5.43 -4.61
C ALA A 101 -0.66 -6.59 -4.25
N LEU A 102 -0.93 -7.35 -3.17
CA LEU A 102 -0.19 -8.55 -2.81
C LEU A 102 -0.29 -9.62 -3.91
N ALA A 103 -1.49 -9.89 -4.41
CA ALA A 103 -1.73 -10.85 -5.47
C ALA A 103 -1.06 -10.43 -6.79
N SER A 104 -1.10 -9.14 -7.11
CA SER A 104 -0.51 -8.57 -8.33
C SER A 104 1.03 -8.55 -8.28
N ALA A 105 1.62 -8.34 -7.10
CA ALA A 105 3.08 -8.39 -6.91
C ALA A 105 3.66 -9.81 -7.09
N GLY A 106 2.84 -10.86 -6.99
CA GLY A 106 3.21 -12.25 -7.27
C GLY A 106 3.04 -12.66 -8.74
N GLN A 107 2.47 -11.81 -9.59
CA GLN A 107 2.36 -12.05 -11.03
C GLN A 107 3.60 -11.49 -11.74
N PRO A 108 4.38 -12.29 -12.47
CA PRO A 108 5.37 -11.72 -13.36
C PRO A 108 4.62 -10.81 -14.35
N SER A 109 5.03 -9.54 -14.42
CA SER A 109 4.46 -8.59 -15.39
C SER A 109 4.42 -9.22 -16.78
N ASN A 110 3.35 -9.01 -17.55
CA ASN A 110 3.26 -9.50 -18.94
C ASN A 110 4.49 -9.09 -19.79
N GLN A 111 5.17 -8.00 -19.43
CA GLN A 111 6.45 -7.60 -20.05
C GLN A 111 7.62 -8.55 -19.77
N ALA A 112 7.69 -9.16 -18.59
CA ALA A 112 8.70 -10.16 -18.26
C ALA A 112 8.45 -11.50 -18.97
N MET A 113 7.18 -11.87 -19.15
CA MET A 113 6.80 -13.08 -19.89
C MET A 113 7.08 -12.95 -21.40
N GLN A 114 6.82 -11.78 -22.00
CA GLN A 114 7.13 -11.52 -23.42
C GLN A 114 8.65 -11.60 -23.68
N ARG A 115 9.49 -11.02 -22.81
CA ARG A 115 10.95 -11.05 -22.96
C ARG A 115 11.56 -12.44 -22.80
N ALA A 116 10.91 -13.36 -22.07
CA ALA A 116 11.34 -14.75 -21.93
C ALA A 116 10.97 -15.58 -23.17
N ALA A 117 9.80 -15.31 -23.77
CA ALA A 117 9.36 -15.94 -25.02
C ALA A 117 10.23 -15.50 -26.22
N ASP A 118 10.55 -14.21 -26.32
CA ASP A 118 11.33 -13.67 -27.45
C ASP A 118 12.80 -14.14 -27.47
N ARG A 119 13.33 -14.59 -26.32
CA ARG A 119 14.72 -15.09 -26.20
C ARG A 119 14.87 -16.55 -26.63
N HIS A 120 13.77 -17.30 -26.78
CA HIS A 120 13.77 -18.68 -27.25
C HIS A 120 13.54 -18.82 -28.76
N THR A 121 13.29 -17.72 -29.48
CA THR A 121 12.96 -17.72 -30.92
C THR A 121 14.12 -17.25 -31.82
N LEU A 122 15.31 -16.99 -31.26
CA LEU A 122 16.49 -16.52 -32.01
C LEU A 122 17.61 -17.58 -32.13
N HIS A 123 17.25 -18.87 -32.11
CA HIS A 123 18.15 -19.96 -32.50
C HIS A 123 17.44 -20.90 -33.49
N PHE A 124 17.15 -20.40 -34.68
CA PHE A 124 17.10 -21.15 -35.93
C PHE A 124 17.50 -20.22 -37.08
#